data_AF-A0A6N6RZA1-F1
#
_entry.id   AF-A0A6N6RZA1-F1
#
_cell.length_a   1.000
_cell.length_b   1.000
_cell.length_c   1.000
_cell.angle_alpha   90.00
_cell.angle_beta   90.00
_cell.angle_gamma   90.00
#
_symmetry.space_group_name_H-M   'P 1'
#
loop_
_entity.id
_entity.type
_entity.pdbx_description
1 polymer ?
#
loop_
_entity_poly.entity_id
_entity_poly.type
_entity_poly.pdbx_seq_one_letter_code
_entity_poly.pdbx_strand_id
1 'polypeptide(L)'
;MKFCRILLQATSLIGVLVIILCVGYNEIICAETQEKAAQTIKKIEIRGVQRISPTAIKSSIRVKEGDRYNPLTVSQDVDAIWSLGFFDNIEVELEELRDGLKLIFVVTERAVID
;
A
#
# COMPACT_ATOMS: atom_id res chain seq x y z
N MET A 1 17.16 -57.46 -26.12
CA MET A 1 16.72 -56.11 -26.60
C MET A 1 15.66 -55.49 -25.67
N LYS A 2 15.97 -55.26 -24.38
CA LYS A 2 15.06 -54.64 -23.39
C LYS A 2 15.60 -53.32 -22.81
N PHE A 3 16.91 -53.06 -22.98
CA PHE A 3 17.61 -51.87 -22.46
C PHE A 3 17.24 -50.56 -23.19
N CYS A 4 16.89 -50.63 -24.48
CA CYS A 4 16.56 -49.45 -25.28
C CYS A 4 15.20 -48.81 -24.90
N ARG A 5 14.23 -49.60 -24.43
CA ARG A 5 12.91 -49.09 -24.00
C ARG A 5 12.96 -48.42 -22.62
N ILE A 6 13.81 -48.88 -21.71
CA ILE A 6 13.96 -48.31 -20.36
C ILE A 6 14.65 -46.94 -20.40
N LEU A 7 15.66 -46.77 -21.27
CA LEU A 7 16.33 -45.48 -21.47
C LEU A 7 15.42 -44.44 -22.15
N LEU A 8 14.54 -44.86 -23.08
CA LEU A 8 13.61 -43.96 -23.75
C LEU A 8 12.48 -43.47 -22.80
N GLN A 9 11.99 -44.33 -21.90
CA GLN A 9 10.93 -43.98 -20.94
C GLN A 9 11.42 -43.04 -19.83
N ALA A 10 12.70 -43.15 -19.43
CA ALA A 10 13.29 -42.30 -18.39
C ALA A 10 13.42 -40.83 -18.83
N THR A 11 13.69 -40.57 -20.11
CA THR A 11 13.76 -39.19 -20.64
C THR A 11 12.42 -38.46 -20.63
N SER A 12 11.31 -39.20 -20.78
CA SER A 12 9.94 -38.67 -20.72
C SER A 12 9.53 -38.30 -19.28
N LEU A 13 9.91 -39.12 -18.29
CA LEU A 13 9.62 -38.85 -16.88
C LEU A 13 10.36 -37.62 -16.33
N ILE A 14 11.60 -37.39 -16.79
CA ILE A 14 12.38 -36.20 -16.42
C ILE A 14 11.76 -34.94 -17.04
N GLY A 15 11.31 -35.02 -18.30
CA GLY A 15 10.61 -33.90 -18.95
C GLY A 15 9.30 -33.54 -18.25
N VAL A 16 8.51 -34.53 -17.86
CA VAL A 16 7.27 -34.33 -17.08
C VAL A 16 7.56 -33.77 -15.69
N LEU A 17 8.62 -34.22 -15.01
CA LEU A 17 9.04 -33.69 -13.70
C LEU A 17 9.47 -32.21 -13.79
N VAL A 18 10.17 -31.82 -14.85
CA VAL A 18 10.60 -30.42 -15.08
C VAL A 18 9.41 -29.52 -15.42
N ILE A 19 8.44 -30.01 -16.20
CA ILE A 19 7.21 -29.27 -16.50
C ILE A 19 6.33 -29.13 -15.23
N ILE A 20 6.25 -30.15 -14.38
CA ILE A 20 5.54 -30.08 -13.09
C ILE A 20 6.22 -29.09 -12.14
N LEU A 21 7.56 -29.03 -12.12
CA LEU A 21 8.30 -28.02 -11.36
C LEU A 21 8.08 -26.62 -11.93
N CYS A 22 8.13 -26.43 -13.25
CA CYS A 22 7.93 -25.12 -13.89
C CYS A 22 6.48 -24.60 -13.83
N VAL A 23 5.47 -25.48 -13.89
CA VAL A 23 4.05 -25.13 -13.79
C VAL A 23 3.64 -24.95 -12.32
N GLY A 24 4.25 -25.70 -11.39
CA GLY A 24 3.98 -25.61 -9.96
C GLY A 24 4.47 -24.32 -9.26
N TYR A 25 5.27 -23.48 -9.92
CA TYR A 25 5.64 -22.15 -9.39
C TYR A 25 4.68 -21.03 -9.80
N ASN A 26 3.56 -21.33 -10.47
CA ASN A 26 2.65 -20.30 -11.02
C ASN A 26 1.29 -20.20 -10.31
N GLU A 27 1.20 -20.58 -9.05
CA GLU A 27 0.11 -20.13 -8.18
C GLU A 27 0.70 -19.54 -6.90
N ILE A 28 0.53 -18.22 -6.76
CA ILE A 28 0.26 -17.41 -5.55
C ILE A 28 0.81 -16.00 -5.85
N ILE A 29 0.05 -15.24 -6.63
CA ILE A 29 -0.13 -13.82 -6.29
C ILE A 29 -1.60 -13.74 -5.89
N CYS A 30 -1.89 -14.26 -4.69
CA CYS A 30 -3.14 -13.93 -4.03
C CYS A 30 -3.09 -12.42 -3.79
N ALA A 31 -4.04 -11.71 -4.39
CA ALA A 31 -4.20 -10.28 -4.23
C ALA A 31 -4.11 -9.89 -2.75
N GLU A 32 -3.04 -9.19 -2.38
CA GLU A 32 -2.94 -8.46 -1.13
C GLU A 32 -3.81 -7.21 -1.22
N THR A 33 -5.12 -7.36 -1.38
CA THR A 33 -6.02 -6.27 -0.96
C THR A 33 -6.02 -6.32 0.55
N GLN A 34 -5.06 -5.61 1.12
CA GLN A 34 -4.83 -5.40 2.53
C GLN A 34 -6.15 -5.38 3.31
N GLU A 35 -6.21 -6.22 4.34
CA GLU A 35 -7.13 -6.17 5.46
C GLU A 35 -6.88 -4.90 6.33
N LYS A 36 -6.60 -3.75 5.70
CA LYS A 36 -6.49 -2.45 6.36
C LYS A 36 -7.84 -1.74 6.48
N ALA A 37 -8.84 -2.13 5.68
CA ALA A 37 -10.17 -1.51 5.65
C ALA A 37 -10.99 -1.70 6.95
N ALA A 38 -10.61 -2.62 7.83
CA ALA A 38 -11.32 -2.85 9.10
C ALA A 38 -10.66 -2.18 10.32
N GLN A 39 -9.48 -1.59 10.16
CA GLN A 39 -8.71 -1.08 11.30
C GLN A 39 -9.11 0.35 11.67
N THR A 40 -9.03 0.67 12.96
CA THR A 40 -9.37 1.99 13.51
C THR A 40 -8.13 2.89 13.49
N ILE A 41 -8.30 4.14 13.05
CA ILE A 41 -7.25 5.16 13.10
C ILE A 41 -7.07 5.58 14.56
N LYS A 42 -5.90 5.32 15.14
CA LYS A 42 -5.58 5.70 16.52
C LYS A 42 -4.84 7.02 16.62
N LYS A 43 -4.11 7.38 15.57
CA LYS A 43 -3.28 8.59 15.57
C LYS A 43 -3.21 9.19 14.18
N ILE A 44 -3.28 10.51 14.11
CA ILE A 44 -3.06 11.25 12.87
C ILE A 44 -1.83 12.16 13.03
N GLU A 45 -0.85 11.96 12.16
CA GLU A 45 0.38 12.75 12.11
C GLU A 45 0.47 13.51 10.78
N ILE A 46 1.05 14.70 10.82
CA ILE A 46 1.30 15.51 9.64
C ILE A 46 2.79 15.83 9.63
N ARG A 47 3.46 15.55 8.52
CA ARG A 47 4.91 15.72 8.32
C ARG A 47 5.16 16.62 7.12
N GLY A 48 6.31 17.29 7.11
CA GLY A 48 6.77 18.10 5.97
C GLY A 48 6.20 19.52 5.89
N VAL A 49 5.45 19.95 6.91
CA VAL A 49 5.10 21.38 7.08
C VAL A 49 6.29 22.19 7.58
N GLN A 50 6.44 23.40 7.06
CA GLN A 50 7.46 24.38 7.46
C GLN A 50 6.83 25.70 7.86
N ARG A 51 5.93 26.25 7.04
CA ARG A 51 5.28 27.55 7.24
C ARG A 51 3.81 27.39 7.60
N ILE A 52 3.15 26.35 7.10
CA ILE A 52 1.72 26.12 7.33
C ILE A 52 1.52 25.39 8.65
N SER A 53 0.59 25.88 9.48
CA SER A 53 0.28 25.22 10.74
C SER A 53 -0.35 23.84 10.51
N PRO A 54 0.10 22.78 11.21
CA PRO A 54 -0.54 21.46 11.17
C PRO A 54 -2.05 21.52 11.47
N THR A 55 -2.48 22.47 12.30
CA THR A 55 -3.89 22.67 12.67
C THR A 55 -4.75 23.05 11.47
N ALA A 56 -4.21 23.81 10.50
CA ALA A 56 -4.94 24.18 9.30
C ALA A 56 -5.25 22.94 8.45
N ILE A 57 -4.26 22.06 8.28
CA ILE A 57 -4.43 20.77 7.60
C ILE A 57 -5.43 19.90 8.36
N LYS A 58 -5.29 19.76 9.69
CA LYS A 58 -6.25 19.01 10.53
C LYS A 58 -7.68 19.54 10.43
N SER A 59 -7.87 20.83 10.17
CA SER A 59 -9.20 21.44 10.02
C SER A 59 -9.81 21.21 8.64
N SER A 60 -8.98 20.90 7.64
CA SER A 60 -9.42 20.62 6.26
C SER A 60 -9.84 19.16 6.03
N ILE A 61 -9.31 18.23 6.82
CA ILE A 61 -9.60 16.79 6.71
C ILE A 61 -10.85 16.40 7.50
N ARG A 62 -11.54 15.35 7.05
CA ARG A 62 -12.71 14.77 7.72
C ARG A 62 -12.33 13.64 8.67
N VAL A 63 -11.29 12.86 8.35
CA VAL A 63 -10.83 11.77 9.21
C VAL A 63 -10.40 12.29 10.58
N LYS A 64 -10.82 11.58 11.62
CA LYS A 64 -10.45 11.83 13.00
C LYS A 64 -9.86 10.60 13.66
N GLU A 65 -9.13 10.84 14.74
CA GLU A 65 -8.68 9.77 15.62
C GLU A 65 -9.91 9.09 16.24
N GLY A 66 -9.97 7.76 16.15
CA GLY A 66 -11.11 6.94 16.53
C GLY A 66 -11.98 6.48 15.36
N ASP A 67 -11.83 7.07 14.17
CA ASP A 67 -12.61 6.66 12.99
C ASP A 67 -12.10 5.34 12.41
N ARG A 68 -12.99 4.61 11.73
CA ARG A 68 -12.59 3.47 10.90
C ARG A 68 -11.86 3.98 9.67
N TYR A 69 -10.76 3.30 9.32
CA TYR A 69 -10.03 3.62 8.10
C TYR A 69 -10.91 3.38 6.88
N ASN A 70 -11.12 4.43 6.08
CA ASN A 70 -11.81 4.37 4.82
C ASN A 70 -10.95 5.04 3.74
N PRO A 71 -10.45 4.28 2.74
CA PRO A 71 -9.60 4.83 1.70
C PRO A 71 -10.30 5.92 0.88
N LEU A 72 -11.63 5.84 0.69
CA LEU A 72 -12.39 6.89 -0.01
C LEU A 72 -12.38 8.20 0.76
N THR A 73 -12.60 8.16 2.08
CA THR A 73 -12.54 9.36 2.93
C THR A 73 -11.16 9.97 2.91
N VAL A 74 -10.11 9.14 3.03
CA VAL A 74 -8.71 9.61 3.02
C VAL A 74 -8.34 10.23 1.68
N SER A 75 -8.76 9.65 0.56
CA SER A 75 -8.55 10.24 -0.78
C SER A 75 -9.20 11.62 -0.89
N GLN A 76 -10.43 11.76 -0.41
CA GLN A 76 -11.10 13.06 -0.46
C GLN A 76 -10.50 14.08 0.51
N ASP A 77 -9.89 13.62 1.60
CA ASP A 77 -9.13 14.47 2.53
C ASP A 77 -7.84 14.97 1.87
N VAL A 78 -7.16 14.13 1.07
CA VAL A 78 -6.03 14.57 0.23
C VAL A 78 -6.48 15.66 -0.75
N ASP A 79 -7.62 15.50 -1.42
CA ASP A 79 -8.16 16.51 -2.32
C ASP A 79 -8.47 17.84 -1.60
N ALA A 80 -8.99 17.75 -0.36
CA ALA A 80 -9.27 18.92 0.47
C ALA A 80 -7.98 19.67 0.86
N ILE A 81 -6.92 18.94 1.22
CA ILE A 81 -5.61 19.53 1.51
C ILE A 81 -5.01 20.15 0.24
N TRP A 82 -5.13 19.47 -0.90
CA TRP A 82 -4.65 19.98 -2.20
C TRP A 82 -5.34 21.31 -2.57
N SER A 83 -6.64 21.40 -2.29
CA SER A 83 -7.46 22.59 -2.54
C SER A 83 -7.05 23.81 -1.73
N LEU A 84 -6.26 23.65 -0.66
CA LEU A 84 -5.68 24.77 0.08
C LEU A 84 -4.64 25.55 -0.76
N GLY A 85 -4.04 24.91 -1.77
CA GLY A 85 -3.13 25.56 -2.73
C GLY A 85 -1.72 25.81 -2.21
N PHE A 86 -1.36 25.32 -1.02
CA PHE A 86 -0.06 25.56 -0.38
C PHE A 86 0.98 24.46 -0.62
N PHE A 87 0.58 23.32 -1.20
CA PHE A 87 1.44 22.13 -1.31
C PHE A 87 1.65 21.74 -2.76
N ASP A 88 2.83 21.19 -3.06
CA ASP A 88 3.20 20.66 -4.38
C ASP A 88 3.10 19.13 -4.44
N ASN A 89 3.24 18.46 -3.29
CA ASN A 89 3.11 17.02 -3.17
C ASN A 89 2.41 16.67 -1.86
N ILE A 90 1.56 15.64 -1.91
CA ILE A 90 0.84 15.10 -0.74
C ILE A 90 0.89 13.58 -0.84
N GLU A 91 1.53 12.95 0.12
CA GLU A 91 1.63 11.51 0.27
C GLU A 91 0.92 11.06 1.54
N VAL A 92 0.38 9.84 1.51
CA VAL A 92 -0.30 9.23 2.64
C VAL A 92 0.44 7.96 3.02
N GLU A 93 0.97 7.92 4.24
CA GLU A 93 1.58 6.73 4.81
C GLU A 93 0.67 6.14 5.90
N LEU A 94 0.70 4.81 6.00
CA LEU A 94 -0.06 4.04 6.98
C LEU A 94 0.89 3.17 7.79
N GLU A 95 1.14 3.56 9.04
CA GLU A 95 1.91 2.79 10.00
C GLU A 95 0.96 1.91 10.84
N GLU A 96 1.23 0.61 10.93
CA GLU A 96 0.48 -0.31 11.80
C GLU A 96 0.97 -0.17 13.25
N LEU A 97 0.03 0.06 14.17
CA LEU A 97 0.25 0.09 15.61
C LEU A 97 -0.38 -1.16 16.24
N ARG A 98 0.08 -1.51 17.44
CA ARG A 98 -0.51 -2.60 18.24
C ARG A 98 -2.02 -2.45 18.44
N ASP A 99 -2.49 -1.21 18.54
CA ASP A 99 -3.88 -0.88 18.86
C ASP A 99 -4.68 -0.34 17.65
N GLY A 100 -4.11 -0.30 16.43
CA GLY A 100 -4.80 0.16 15.23
C GLY A 100 -3.87 0.80 14.20
N LEU A 101 -4.35 1.78 13.44
CA LEU A 101 -3.57 2.45 12.39
C LEU A 101 -3.13 3.84 12.80
N LYS A 102 -1.94 4.22 12.38
CA LYS A 102 -1.46 5.59 12.37
C LYS A 102 -1.46 6.11 10.94
N LEU A 103 -2.26 7.14 10.70
CA LEU A 103 -2.36 7.80 9.41
C LEU A 103 -1.41 9.00 9.39
N ILE A 104 -0.60 9.10 8.34
CA ILE A 104 0.43 10.11 8.24
C ILE A 104 0.28 10.83 6.90
N PHE A 105 0.04 12.13 6.96
CA PHE A 105 0.04 12.99 5.78
C PHE A 105 1.42 13.61 5.65
N VAL A 106 2.15 13.23 4.61
CA VAL A 106 3.45 13.80 4.26
C VAL A 106 3.21 14.84 3.19
N VAL A 107 3.39 16.11 3.52
CA VAL A 107 3.16 17.22 2.60
C VAL A 107 4.49 17.89 2.22
N THR A 108 4.58 18.36 0.98
CA THR A 108 5.68 19.21 0.52
C THR A 108 5.12 20.59 0.24
N GLU A 109 5.52 21.60 1.02
CA GLU A 109 5.08 22.98 0.81
C GLU A 109 5.66 23.57 -0.48
N ARG A 110 4.84 24.36 -1.18
CA ARG A 110 5.26 25.10 -2.36
C ARG A 110 6.23 26.21 -1.99
N ALA A 111 7.34 26.30 -2.72
CA ALA A 111 8.24 27.44 -2.60
C ALA A 111 7.56 28.71 -3.10
N VAL A 112 7.53 29.76 -2.28
CA VAL A 112 7.18 31.10 -2.75
C VAL A 112 8.40 31.62 -3.49
N ILE A 113 8.25 31.80 -4.80
CA ILE A 113 9.26 32.45 -5.63
C ILE A 113 9.19 33.94 -5.28
N ASP A 114 10.27 34.49 -4.73
CA ASP A 114 10.44 35.94 -4.50
C ASP A 114 11.17 36.57 -5.70
#